data_AF-A0A5B0RJB9-F1
#
_entry.id   AF-A0A5B0RJB9-F1
#
_cell.length_a   1.000
_cell.length_b   1.000
_cell.length_c   1.000
_cell.angle_alpha   90.00
_cell.angle_beta   90.00
_cell.angle_gamma   90.00
#
_symmetry.space_group_name_H-M   'P 1'
#
loop_
_entity.id
_entity.type
_entity.pdbx_description
1 polymer ?
#
loop_
_entity_poly.entity_id
_entity_poly.type
_entity_poly.pdbx_seq_one_letter_code
_entity_poly.pdbx_strand_id
1 'polypeptide(L)'
;MVIWDHYAQKFGVEALQTPTHGGTVAETTDHPPGMLKKKANQHRSNEISPVGQALLRNHKESNAKEFLQSSKARFDDLGERITQSVNEGHLIYIEDGEGDDHWQSLLGALDQIVPEMVVHRGGYYKVRKDLTEKVWENFHQVAERKKPIISPIHGATPDDKLGVFDKLEGIPEYDPKSGRLKELRHESFNAKELAAEIKKTKQNLLRRLQRNKFTTIVTKCSPTGLAELIVEAKAEKRVAIVWTGFTRFEPKDESFEVKFNVRKDLEASKALLALNLPTVITTPRLQNSKLGAIVAEEIARVFAPLSRDVENTYGGFKGLHGLVSPRQGTFGHLLAKSHDLFRNSRIDDSRQDEHTLSELKAKEAMQLSVSLERINKLENTLQFSQGKKWDTIMKAIETERRKAIELNRPELMIPPGAPLRDFCPIDQYAHVILKDSLRKESVKEVITTHVRLSSDNSRFEISPSADSNVHIVTMFDANPLAADIQNSLFYIAHGEPLQRQKYLEIVEAHRHERPRLS
;
A
#
# COMPACT_ATOMS: atom_id res chain seq x y z
N MET A 1 -3.55 29.86 8.65
CA MET A 1 -4.96 30.17 9.01
C MET A 1 -5.47 31.43 8.29
N VAL A 2 -5.17 31.58 6.98
CA VAL A 2 -5.62 32.70 6.10
C VAL A 2 -5.90 32.15 4.68
N ILE A 3 -6.26 30.87 4.55
CA ILE A 3 -6.47 30.21 3.25
C ILE A 3 -7.97 29.93 2.98
N TRP A 4 -8.82 30.08 4.00
CA TRP A 4 -10.23 29.66 3.92
C TRP A 4 -11.13 30.65 3.17
N ASP A 5 -10.88 31.96 3.26
CA ASP A 5 -11.78 32.97 2.69
C ASP A 5 -11.71 33.10 1.16
N HIS A 6 -10.66 32.59 0.51
CA HIS A 6 -10.52 32.69 -0.95
C HIS A 6 -11.21 31.55 -1.72
N TYR A 7 -11.49 30.41 -1.07
CA TYR A 7 -12.10 29.24 -1.72
C TYR A 7 -13.63 29.21 -1.63
N ALA A 8 -14.24 29.83 -0.61
CA ALA A 8 -15.69 29.86 -0.42
C ALA A 8 -16.42 30.74 -1.45
N GLN A 9 -15.74 31.78 -2.00
CA GLN A 9 -16.34 32.71 -2.97
C GLN A 9 -16.36 32.19 -4.42
N LYS A 10 -15.60 31.13 -4.75
CA LYS A 10 -15.47 30.64 -6.13
C LYS A 10 -16.41 29.47 -6.48
N PHE A 11 -16.97 28.78 -5.48
CA PHE A 11 -17.72 27.53 -5.69
C PHE A 11 -19.12 27.50 -5.06
N GLY A 12 -19.75 28.66 -4.85
CA GLY A 12 -21.20 28.83 -4.62
C GLY A 12 -21.95 27.62 -4.05
N VAL A 13 -21.74 27.32 -2.77
CA VAL A 13 -22.48 26.25 -2.08
C VAL A 13 -23.68 26.87 -1.39
N GLU A 14 -24.83 26.89 -2.07
CA GLU A 14 -26.11 27.19 -1.44
C GLU A 14 -26.58 25.98 -0.63
N ALA A 15 -26.87 26.23 0.65
CA ALA A 15 -27.46 25.27 1.57
C ALA A 15 -28.93 25.05 1.21
N LEU A 16 -29.30 23.81 0.90
CA LEU A 16 -30.70 23.41 0.72
C LEU A 16 -31.20 22.56 1.89
N GLN A 17 -32.39 22.96 2.34
CA GLN A 17 -33.13 22.54 3.52
C GLN A 17 -33.65 21.10 3.40
N THR A 18 -33.65 20.41 4.54
CA THR A 18 -34.34 19.14 4.80
C THR A 18 -35.86 19.30 4.87
N PRO A 19 -36.64 18.29 4.44
CA PRO A 19 -37.92 17.99 5.04
C PRO A 19 -37.91 16.63 5.78
N THR A 20 -38.63 16.63 6.89
CA THR A 20 -38.86 15.56 7.85
C THR A 20 -40.08 14.68 7.52
N HIS A 21 -40.07 13.46 8.09
CA HIS A 21 -41.18 12.58 8.54
C HIS A 21 -41.55 11.32 7.73
N GLY A 22 -41.69 10.22 8.51
CA GLY A 22 -42.62 9.11 8.24
C GLY A 22 -42.07 7.71 8.56
N GLY A 23 -42.60 7.05 9.60
CA GLY A 23 -42.36 5.63 9.95
C GLY A 23 -42.92 4.64 8.91
N THR A 24 -43.00 3.32 9.12
CA THR A 24 -42.97 2.47 10.31
C THR A 24 -42.92 1.00 9.83
N VAL A 25 -42.62 0.08 10.76
CA VAL A 25 -42.94 -1.37 10.79
C VAL A 25 -42.01 -2.37 10.08
N ALA A 26 -41.59 -3.33 10.89
CA ALA A 26 -40.83 -4.54 10.60
C ALA A 26 -41.74 -5.69 10.13
N GLU A 27 -41.21 -6.62 9.33
CA GLU A 27 -41.76 -7.97 9.29
C GLU A 27 -40.66 -9.00 9.00
N THR A 28 -40.57 -9.96 9.91
CA THR A 28 -39.73 -11.14 9.92
C THR A 28 -40.36 -12.24 9.07
N THR A 29 -39.56 -13.04 8.37
CA THR A 29 -39.89 -14.46 8.12
C THR A 29 -38.62 -15.29 7.91
N ASP A 30 -38.48 -16.30 8.77
CA ASP A 30 -37.51 -17.39 8.75
C ASP A 30 -37.87 -18.43 7.68
N HIS A 31 -36.88 -19.01 7.00
CA HIS A 31 -36.90 -20.40 6.50
C HIS A 31 -35.48 -20.97 6.26
N PRO A 32 -35.29 -22.31 6.33
CA PRO A 32 -34.10 -22.98 6.89
C PRO A 32 -33.04 -23.44 5.85
N PRO A 33 -31.83 -23.88 6.28
CA PRO A 33 -30.69 -24.11 5.40
C PRO A 33 -30.70 -25.50 4.75
N GLY A 34 -30.69 -25.55 3.42
CA GLY A 34 -30.68 -26.79 2.63
C GLY A 34 -29.59 -26.83 1.55
N MET A 35 -28.57 -27.65 1.80
CA MET A 35 -27.70 -28.35 0.83
C MET A 35 -27.02 -27.56 -0.31
N LEU A 36 -25.78 -27.14 -0.06
CA LEU A 36 -24.79 -26.80 -1.10
C LEU A 36 -24.28 -28.07 -1.81
N LYS A 37 -24.74 -28.32 -3.04
CA LYS A 37 -24.07 -29.22 -3.98
C LYS A 37 -22.89 -28.48 -4.63
N LYS A 38 -21.67 -28.94 -4.33
CA LYS A 38 -20.43 -28.58 -5.04
C LYS A 38 -20.60 -28.83 -6.55
N LYS A 39 -20.54 -27.78 -7.36
CA LYS A 39 -20.19 -27.87 -8.78
C LYS A 39 -18.81 -27.24 -8.95
N ALA A 40 -17.93 -28.00 -9.59
CA ALA A 40 -16.57 -27.63 -9.93
C ALA A 40 -16.55 -26.33 -10.77
N ASN A 41 -15.73 -25.37 -10.36
CA ASN A 41 -15.52 -24.11 -11.05
C ASN A 41 -14.66 -24.35 -12.31
N GLN A 42 -15.31 -24.52 -13.45
CA GLN A 42 -14.79 -24.02 -14.72
C GLN A 42 -15.02 -22.51 -14.77
N HIS A 43 -14.00 -21.76 -15.18
CA HIS A 43 -13.94 -20.30 -15.33
C HIS A 43 -15.28 -19.60 -15.63
N ARG A 44 -15.81 -18.80 -14.68
CA ARG A 44 -16.84 -17.80 -14.96
C ARG A 44 -16.16 -16.49 -15.34
N SER A 45 -16.09 -16.19 -16.64
CA SER A 45 -15.51 -14.94 -17.17
C SER A 45 -16.45 -13.74 -17.16
N ASN A 46 -17.62 -13.83 -16.52
CA ASN A 46 -18.72 -12.84 -16.64
C ASN A 46 -19.28 -12.35 -15.29
N GLU A 47 -18.66 -12.68 -14.16
CA GLU A 47 -19.15 -12.23 -12.85
C GLU A 47 -18.53 -10.89 -12.48
N ILE A 48 -19.38 -9.90 -12.19
CA ILE A 48 -18.99 -8.61 -11.62
C ILE A 48 -18.39 -8.89 -10.24
N SER A 49 -17.26 -8.27 -9.92
CA SER A 49 -16.58 -8.41 -8.62
C SER A 49 -17.50 -8.02 -7.45
N PRO A 50 -17.28 -8.52 -6.20
CA PRO A 50 -18.10 -8.13 -5.05
C PRO A 50 -18.17 -6.61 -4.83
N VAL A 51 -17.05 -5.90 -5.05
CA VAL A 51 -17.01 -4.43 -4.97
C VAL A 51 -17.79 -3.80 -6.11
N GLY A 52 -17.66 -4.34 -7.32
CA GLY A 52 -18.42 -3.88 -8.48
C GLY A 52 -19.93 -4.06 -8.28
N GLN A 53 -20.35 -5.17 -7.67
CA GLN A 53 -21.75 -5.41 -7.30
C GLN A 53 -22.24 -4.38 -6.28
N ALA A 54 -21.45 -4.09 -5.23
CA ALA A 54 -21.81 -3.07 -4.24
C ALA A 54 -21.94 -1.67 -4.87
N LEU A 55 -21.00 -1.29 -5.75
CA LEU A 55 -21.01 0.01 -6.43
C LEU A 55 -22.15 0.13 -7.46
N LEU A 56 -22.45 -0.95 -8.18
CA LEU A 56 -23.43 -0.96 -9.27
C LEU A 56 -24.80 -1.52 -8.83
N ARG A 57 -25.06 -1.71 -7.53
CA ARG A 57 -26.29 -2.34 -7.00
C ARG A 57 -27.60 -1.73 -7.50
N ASN A 58 -27.59 -0.45 -7.86
CA ASN A 58 -28.76 0.27 -8.38
C ASN A 58 -28.89 0.23 -9.92
N HIS A 59 -27.96 -0.42 -10.63
CA HIS A 59 -28.01 -0.59 -12.08
C HIS A 59 -28.74 -1.88 -12.45
N LYS A 60 -29.54 -1.84 -13.52
CA LYS A 60 -29.97 -3.07 -14.20
C LYS A 60 -28.75 -3.77 -14.78
N GLU A 61 -28.76 -5.10 -14.83
CA GLU A 61 -27.58 -5.90 -15.24
C GLU A 61 -27.03 -5.52 -16.62
N SER A 62 -27.90 -5.28 -17.61
CA SER A 62 -27.50 -4.81 -18.94
C SER A 62 -26.71 -3.49 -18.87
N ASN A 63 -27.23 -2.53 -18.09
CA ASN A 63 -26.63 -1.22 -17.92
C ASN A 63 -25.31 -1.30 -17.14
N ALA A 64 -25.19 -2.23 -16.19
CA ALA A 64 -23.96 -2.47 -15.45
C ALA A 64 -22.84 -2.99 -16.38
N LYS A 65 -23.15 -3.92 -17.30
CA LYS A 65 -22.17 -4.44 -18.26
C LYS A 65 -21.71 -3.37 -19.25
N GLU A 66 -22.63 -2.59 -19.80
CA GLU A 66 -22.30 -1.46 -20.69
C GLU A 66 -21.46 -0.40 -19.96
N PHE A 67 -21.81 -0.10 -18.71
CA PHE A 67 -21.04 0.82 -17.87
C PHE A 67 -19.61 0.33 -17.66
N LEU A 68 -19.42 -0.95 -17.32
CA LEU A 68 -18.10 -1.56 -17.14
C LEU A 68 -17.26 -1.54 -18.42
N GLN A 69 -17.87 -1.81 -19.58
CA GLN A 69 -17.18 -1.72 -20.88
C GLN A 69 -16.71 -0.29 -21.17
N SER A 70 -17.58 0.70 -20.93
CA SER A 70 -17.25 2.12 -21.10
C SER A 70 -16.14 2.57 -20.13
N SER A 71 -16.25 2.21 -18.85
CA SER A 71 -15.22 2.49 -17.83
C SER A 71 -13.88 1.86 -18.20
N LYS A 72 -13.87 0.63 -18.72
CA LYS A 72 -12.66 -0.05 -19.18
C LYS A 72 -12.03 0.63 -20.40
N ALA A 73 -12.82 1.03 -21.39
CA ALA A 73 -12.31 1.73 -22.56
C ALA A 73 -11.64 3.07 -22.20
N ARG A 74 -12.26 3.84 -21.29
CA ARG A 74 -11.68 5.09 -20.79
C ARG A 74 -10.41 4.86 -19.97
N PHE A 75 -10.39 3.78 -19.17
CA PHE A 75 -9.19 3.37 -18.44
C PHE A 75 -8.04 2.98 -19.38
N ASP A 76 -8.34 2.28 -20.48
CA ASP A 76 -7.32 1.87 -21.46
C ASP A 76 -6.74 3.08 -22.21
N ASP A 77 -7.56 4.07 -22.58
CA ASP A 77 -7.08 5.35 -23.14
C ASP A 77 -6.14 6.08 -22.17
N LEU A 78 -6.51 6.16 -20.88
CA LEU A 78 -5.62 6.70 -19.84
C LEU A 78 -4.34 5.86 -19.71
N GLY A 79 -4.44 4.54 -19.81
CA GLY A 79 -3.34 3.60 -19.76
C GLY A 79 -2.28 3.88 -20.84
N GLU A 80 -2.69 4.12 -22.08
CA GLU A 80 -1.77 4.46 -23.16
C GLU A 80 -1.02 5.78 -22.89
N ARG A 81 -1.70 6.79 -22.34
CA ARG A 81 -1.07 8.06 -21.92
C ARG A 81 -0.07 7.87 -20.78
N ILE A 82 -0.40 7.01 -19.80
CA ILE A 82 0.51 6.62 -18.72
C ILE A 82 1.74 5.93 -19.30
N THR A 83 1.56 4.94 -20.19
CA THR A 83 2.66 4.22 -20.83
C THR A 83 3.58 5.15 -21.61
N GLN A 84 3.03 6.08 -22.39
CA GLN A 84 3.82 7.09 -23.08
C GLN A 84 4.63 7.94 -22.10
N SER A 85 3.99 8.44 -21.03
CA SER A 85 4.64 9.26 -20.01
C SER A 85 5.78 8.52 -19.30
N VAL A 86 5.58 7.25 -18.96
CA VAL A 86 6.62 6.38 -18.36
C VAL A 86 7.78 6.17 -19.34
N ASN A 87 7.51 5.87 -20.61
CA ASN A 87 8.55 5.65 -21.63
C ASN A 87 9.37 6.92 -21.92
N GLU A 88 8.76 8.11 -21.82
CA GLU A 88 9.42 9.40 -21.93
C GLU A 88 10.19 9.79 -20.64
N GLY A 89 10.07 9.02 -19.56
CA GLY A 89 10.68 9.31 -18.26
C GLY A 89 9.96 10.38 -17.45
N HIS A 90 8.74 10.75 -17.81
CA HIS A 90 7.90 11.75 -17.13
C HIS A 90 7.12 11.12 -15.96
N LEU A 91 7.83 10.44 -15.07
CA LEU A 91 7.28 9.68 -13.94
C LEU A 91 7.80 10.21 -12.62
N ILE A 92 6.92 10.45 -11.66
CA ILE A 92 7.26 10.96 -10.33
C ILE A 92 6.67 10.04 -9.28
N TYR A 93 7.47 9.67 -8.28
CA TYR A 93 6.99 8.96 -7.09
C TYR A 93 6.88 9.92 -5.92
N ILE A 94 5.79 9.82 -5.16
CA ILE A 94 5.60 10.47 -3.87
C ILE A 94 5.45 9.38 -2.82
N GLU A 95 6.42 9.29 -1.93
CA GLU A 95 6.60 8.13 -1.04
C GLU A 95 7.04 8.54 0.37
N ASP A 96 6.86 7.66 1.36
CA ASP A 96 7.36 7.88 2.72
C ASP A 96 8.49 6.94 3.11
N GLY A 97 9.12 6.28 2.12
CA GLY A 97 10.43 5.64 2.24
C GLY A 97 10.39 4.34 3.02
N GLU A 98 9.23 3.69 3.09
CA GLU A 98 9.07 2.39 3.72
C GLU A 98 9.54 1.26 2.81
N GLY A 99 9.60 0.04 3.34
CA GLY A 99 10.12 -1.12 2.60
C GLY A 99 9.31 -1.45 1.34
N ASP A 100 8.00 -1.25 1.36
CA ASP A 100 7.10 -1.45 0.22
C ASP A 100 7.28 -0.38 -0.87
N ASP A 101 7.56 0.87 -0.52
CA ASP A 101 7.92 1.93 -1.47
C ASP A 101 9.17 1.57 -2.27
N HIS A 102 10.23 1.15 -1.58
CA HIS A 102 11.50 0.76 -2.19
C HIS A 102 11.36 -0.52 -2.99
N TRP A 103 10.54 -1.47 -2.53
CA TRP A 103 10.29 -2.69 -3.29
C TRP A 103 9.52 -2.41 -4.58
N GLN A 104 8.52 -1.52 -4.56
CA GLN A 104 7.88 -1.07 -5.80
C GLN A 104 8.89 -0.42 -6.75
N SER A 105 9.84 0.37 -6.23
CA SER A 105 10.93 0.94 -7.03
C SER A 105 11.85 -0.13 -7.62
N LEU A 106 12.15 -1.21 -6.89
CA LEU A 106 12.88 -2.36 -7.42
C LEU A 106 12.13 -3.01 -8.57
N LEU A 107 10.82 -3.28 -8.43
CA LEU A 107 10.03 -3.86 -9.52
C LEU A 107 10.12 -3.00 -10.79
N GLY A 108 9.99 -1.68 -10.64
CA GLY A 108 10.18 -0.74 -11.73
C GLY A 108 11.58 -0.85 -12.34
N ALA A 109 12.64 -0.82 -11.54
CA ALA A 109 14.02 -0.90 -12.00
C ALA A 109 14.32 -2.20 -12.78
N LEU A 110 13.81 -3.35 -12.32
CA LEU A 110 13.94 -4.63 -13.02
C LEU A 110 13.29 -4.61 -14.42
N ASP A 111 12.26 -3.79 -14.60
CA ASP A 111 11.57 -3.53 -15.87
C ASP A 111 12.02 -2.24 -16.58
N GLN A 112 13.13 -1.63 -16.15
CA GLN A 112 13.67 -0.37 -16.69
C GLN A 112 12.72 0.84 -16.58
N ILE A 113 11.73 0.76 -15.68
CA ILE A 113 10.85 1.85 -15.29
C ILE A 113 11.51 2.61 -14.14
N VAL A 114 12.07 3.78 -14.45
CA VAL A 114 12.74 4.63 -13.47
C VAL A 114 12.08 6.00 -13.45
N PRO A 115 11.62 6.49 -12.28
CA PRO A 115 11.07 7.83 -12.18
C PRO A 115 12.15 8.90 -12.46
N GLU A 116 11.75 10.06 -12.95
CA GLU A 116 12.65 11.22 -12.99
C GLU A 116 12.91 11.80 -11.59
N MET A 117 11.97 11.60 -10.66
CA MET A 117 12.03 12.14 -9.32
C MET A 117 11.30 11.25 -8.30
N VAL A 118 11.93 11.06 -7.15
CA VAL A 118 11.34 10.47 -5.95
C VAL A 118 11.23 11.56 -4.88
N VAL A 119 10.00 11.81 -4.43
CA VAL A 119 9.65 12.88 -3.53
C VAL A 119 9.23 12.29 -2.19
N HIS A 120 10.01 12.56 -1.14
CA HIS A 120 9.75 11.98 0.18
C HIS A 120 8.90 12.87 1.08
N ARG A 121 8.02 12.22 1.85
CA ARG A 121 7.19 12.87 2.85
C ARG A 121 7.38 12.30 4.25
N GLY A 122 7.70 13.17 5.22
CA GLY A 122 7.63 12.85 6.65
C GLY A 122 8.94 12.33 7.24
N GLY A 123 8.86 11.91 8.50
CA GLY A 123 9.98 11.33 9.26
C GLY A 123 11.26 12.16 9.25
N TYR A 124 12.38 11.49 9.48
CA TYR A 124 13.70 12.12 9.43
C TYR A 124 14.15 12.25 7.97
N TYR A 125 13.83 13.39 7.34
CA TYR A 125 14.01 13.56 5.89
C TYR A 125 15.45 13.28 5.40
N LYS A 126 16.47 13.56 6.21
CA LYS A 126 17.88 13.25 5.86
C LYS A 126 18.15 11.75 5.90
N VAL A 127 17.62 11.03 6.89
CA VAL A 127 17.74 9.56 6.99
C VAL A 127 17.07 8.92 5.78
N ARG A 128 15.83 9.33 5.49
CA ARG A 128 15.04 8.80 4.38
C ARG A 128 15.69 9.05 3.03
N LYS A 129 16.19 10.27 2.81
CA LYS A 129 16.95 10.63 1.61
C LYS A 129 18.19 9.75 1.45
N ASP A 130 18.99 9.59 2.50
CA ASP A 130 20.23 8.78 2.46
C ASP A 130 19.92 7.29 2.19
N LEU A 131 18.92 6.71 2.86
CA LEU A 131 18.49 5.33 2.62
C LEU A 131 17.98 5.13 1.19
N THR A 132 17.19 6.08 0.69
CA THR A 132 16.67 6.02 -0.69
C THR A 132 17.80 6.16 -1.71
N GLU A 133 18.77 7.04 -1.45
CA GLU A 133 19.96 7.19 -2.30
C GLU A 133 20.74 5.86 -2.36
N LYS A 134 20.98 5.22 -1.21
CA LYS A 134 21.67 3.92 -1.12
C LYS A 134 20.98 2.81 -1.91
N VAL A 135 19.66 2.66 -1.82
CA VAL A 135 18.97 1.62 -2.61
C VAL A 135 19.02 1.92 -4.10
N TRP A 136 18.94 3.20 -4.49
CA TRP A 136 19.03 3.60 -5.89
C TRP A 136 20.42 3.46 -6.49
N GLU A 137 21.50 3.45 -5.69
CA GLU A 137 22.84 3.05 -6.14
C GLU A 137 22.86 1.61 -6.68
N ASN A 138 21.98 0.72 -6.19
CA ASN A 138 21.85 -0.64 -6.71
C ASN A 138 20.84 -0.70 -7.87
N PHE A 139 19.67 -0.08 -7.72
CA PHE A 139 18.58 -0.20 -8.68
C PHE A 139 18.89 0.40 -10.05
N HIS A 140 19.65 1.50 -10.09
CA HIS A 140 19.96 2.13 -11.38
C HIS A 140 20.85 1.23 -12.27
N GLN A 141 21.63 0.33 -11.67
CA GLN A 141 22.53 -0.59 -12.39
C GLN A 141 21.72 -1.64 -13.16
N VAL A 142 20.77 -2.31 -12.50
CA VAL A 142 19.90 -3.31 -13.15
C VAL A 142 18.90 -2.68 -14.14
N ALA A 143 18.51 -1.41 -13.89
CA ALA A 143 17.66 -0.67 -14.81
C ALA A 143 18.39 -0.22 -16.08
N GLU A 144 19.72 -0.08 -16.04
CA GLU A 144 20.54 0.56 -17.08
C GLU A 144 20.04 1.99 -17.38
N ARG A 145 19.66 2.73 -16.33
CA ARG A 145 19.14 4.10 -16.41
C ARG A 145 19.81 4.98 -15.37
N LYS A 146 19.64 6.30 -15.52
CA LYS A 146 20.08 7.26 -14.51
C LYS A 146 19.19 7.15 -13.27
N LYS A 147 19.79 7.25 -12.08
CA LYS A 147 19.03 7.33 -10.83
C LYS A 147 18.11 8.56 -10.81
N PRO A 148 16.94 8.48 -10.13
CA PRO A 148 16.06 9.63 -9.95
C PRO A 148 16.71 10.74 -9.12
N ILE A 149 16.14 11.94 -9.22
CA ILE A 149 16.38 12.97 -8.21
C ILE A 149 15.60 12.61 -6.95
N ILE A 150 16.29 12.52 -5.82
CA ILE A 150 15.69 12.21 -4.52
C ILE A 150 15.59 13.50 -3.72
N SER A 151 14.39 13.90 -3.30
CA SER A 151 14.20 15.17 -2.59
C SER A 151 13.00 15.17 -1.64
N PRO A 152 13.04 15.93 -0.54
CA PRO A 152 11.93 16.00 0.42
C PRO A 152 10.87 17.04 0.01
N ILE A 153 9.58 16.74 0.21
CA ILE A 153 8.48 17.73 0.17
C ILE A 153 7.94 18.06 1.57
N HIS A 154 8.24 17.20 2.55
CA HIS A 154 7.86 17.33 3.95
C HIS A 154 8.87 16.57 4.82
N GLY A 155 9.12 17.03 6.03
CA GLY A 155 9.96 16.36 7.04
C GLY A 155 9.41 16.61 8.44
N ALA A 156 9.83 15.79 9.42
CA ALA A 156 9.45 15.99 10.80
C ALA A 156 10.15 17.21 11.43
N THR A 157 9.42 17.89 12.30
CA THR A 157 9.88 18.97 13.18
C THR A 157 10.10 18.42 14.60
N PRO A 158 10.82 19.14 15.48
CA PRO A 158 11.02 18.71 16.87
C PRO A 158 9.73 18.44 17.66
N ASP A 159 8.64 19.13 17.29
CA ASP A 159 7.35 19.04 17.97
C ASP A 159 6.46 17.92 17.40
N ASP A 160 6.86 17.29 16.29
CA ASP A 160 6.07 16.24 15.66
C ASP A 160 6.15 14.93 16.44
N LYS A 161 4.99 14.27 16.58
CA LYS A 161 4.92 12.90 17.10
C LYS A 161 5.34 11.92 16.02
N LEU A 162 6.58 11.44 16.11
CA LEU A 162 7.11 10.40 15.24
C LEU A 162 6.44 9.03 15.49
N GLY A 163 6.15 8.33 14.40
CA GLY A 163 5.60 6.97 14.42
C GLY A 163 6.62 5.94 14.88
N VAL A 164 6.17 4.69 15.06
CA VAL A 164 7.06 3.57 15.39
C VAL A 164 8.08 3.35 14.27
N PHE A 165 7.63 3.40 13.01
CA PHE A 165 8.52 3.26 11.85
C PHE A 165 9.64 4.31 11.87
N ASP A 166 9.31 5.61 12.01
CA ASP A 166 10.31 6.69 12.00
C ASP A 166 11.39 6.50 13.09
N LYS A 167 11.01 5.96 14.26
CA LYS A 167 11.94 5.69 15.38
C LYS A 167 12.90 4.54 15.08
N LEU A 168 12.47 3.57 14.27
CA LEU A 168 13.25 2.40 13.89
C LEU A 168 14.00 2.58 12.57
N GLU A 169 13.59 3.56 11.76
CA GLU A 169 14.14 3.88 10.45
C GLU A 169 15.66 4.06 10.50
N GLY A 170 16.37 3.33 9.64
CA GLY A 170 17.82 3.36 9.52
C GLY A 170 18.58 2.49 10.53
N ILE A 171 17.99 2.05 11.65
CA ILE A 171 18.72 1.27 12.68
C ILE A 171 19.49 0.08 12.10
N PRO A 172 18.93 -0.74 11.18
CA PRO A 172 19.67 -1.86 10.60
C PRO A 172 20.89 -1.47 9.76
N GLU A 173 20.85 -0.30 9.13
CA GLU A 173 21.79 0.06 8.07
C GLU A 173 23.04 0.75 8.62
N TYR A 174 22.90 1.58 9.66
CA TYR A 174 24.01 2.34 10.21
C TYR A 174 24.69 1.61 11.38
N ASP A 175 26.02 1.60 11.40
CA ASP A 175 26.78 1.16 12.55
C ASP A 175 26.47 2.05 13.78
N PRO A 176 25.96 1.48 14.90
CA PRO A 176 25.69 2.24 16.12
C PRO A 176 26.90 3.02 16.64
N LYS A 177 28.13 2.55 16.39
CA LYS A 177 29.37 3.20 16.84
C LYS A 177 29.74 4.43 16.02
N SER A 178 29.25 4.53 14.78
CA SER A 178 29.59 5.63 13.88
C SER A 178 28.95 6.96 14.28
N GLY A 179 27.87 6.94 15.06
CA GLY A 179 27.08 8.13 15.37
C GLY A 179 26.25 8.69 14.20
N ARG A 180 26.44 8.20 12.96
CA ARG A 180 25.87 8.80 11.75
C ARG A 180 24.35 8.87 11.73
N LEU A 181 23.66 7.81 12.18
CA LEU A 181 22.20 7.83 12.26
C LEU A 181 21.69 8.92 13.21
N LYS A 182 22.38 9.12 14.35
CA LYS A 182 22.01 10.15 15.32
C LYS A 182 22.22 11.55 14.75
N GLU A 183 23.32 11.77 14.02
CA GLU A 183 23.59 13.01 13.29
C GLU A 183 22.49 13.31 12.27
N LEU A 184 22.19 12.36 11.36
CA LEU A 184 21.15 12.52 10.35
C LEU A 184 19.77 12.83 10.96
N ARG A 185 19.42 12.17 12.06
CA ARG A 185 18.18 12.45 12.81
C ARG A 185 18.18 13.86 13.40
N HIS A 186 19.30 14.30 13.97
CA HIS A 186 19.44 15.64 14.51
C HIS A 186 19.38 16.72 13.42
N GLU A 187 20.14 16.55 12.33
CA GLU A 187 20.15 17.44 11.17
C GLU A 187 18.77 17.56 10.50
N SER A 188 17.96 16.50 10.58
CA SER A 188 16.60 16.51 10.02
C SER A 188 15.69 17.56 10.66
N PHE A 189 16.03 18.05 11.87
CA PHE A 189 15.27 19.08 12.57
C PHE A 189 15.71 20.52 12.28
N ASN A 190 16.72 20.73 11.41
CA ASN A 190 17.10 22.07 10.98
C ASN A 190 16.01 22.67 10.07
N ALA A 191 15.12 23.47 10.65
CA ALA A 191 13.98 24.07 9.96
C ALA A 191 14.39 24.95 8.75
N LYS A 192 15.52 25.66 8.84
CA LYS A 192 16.00 26.53 7.76
C LYS A 192 16.45 25.72 6.55
N GLU A 193 17.21 24.64 6.80
CA GLU A 193 17.64 23.72 5.74
C GLU A 193 16.45 22.97 5.14
N LEU A 194 15.55 22.44 5.97
CA LEU A 194 14.36 21.74 5.51
C LEU A 194 13.50 22.65 4.62
N ALA A 195 13.25 23.90 5.03
CA ALA A 195 12.49 24.86 4.24
C ALA A 195 13.17 25.17 2.89
N ALA A 196 14.51 25.28 2.86
CA ALA A 196 15.26 25.50 1.64
C ALA A 196 15.19 24.30 0.68
N GLU A 197 15.34 23.08 1.20
CA GLU A 197 15.19 21.84 0.41
C GLU A 197 13.77 21.68 -0.12
N ILE A 198 12.73 21.89 0.70
CA ILE A 198 11.34 21.86 0.26
C ILE A 198 11.08 22.89 -0.84
N LYS A 199 11.59 24.12 -0.70
CA LYS A 199 11.45 25.16 -1.74
C LYS A 199 12.09 24.71 -3.05
N LYS A 200 13.30 24.12 -2.99
CA LYS A 200 13.99 23.57 -4.16
C LYS A 200 13.22 22.41 -4.79
N THR A 201 12.66 21.50 -3.99
CA THR A 201 11.79 20.41 -4.43
C THR A 201 10.56 20.95 -5.16
N LYS A 202 9.84 21.91 -4.57
CA LYS A 202 8.66 22.55 -5.17
C LYS A 202 9.00 23.17 -6.53
N GLN A 203 10.10 23.93 -6.62
CA GLN A 203 10.56 24.52 -7.88
C GLN A 203 10.96 23.47 -8.93
N ASN A 204 11.58 22.37 -8.51
CA ASN A 204 11.95 21.28 -9.41
C ASN A 204 10.73 20.53 -9.95
N LEU A 205 9.75 20.29 -9.09
CA LEU A 205 8.49 19.63 -9.44
C LEU A 205 7.64 20.53 -10.35
N LEU A 206 7.48 21.81 -9.99
CA LEU A 206 6.77 22.81 -10.80
C LEU A 206 7.33 22.89 -12.23
N ARG A 207 8.66 23.00 -12.39
CA ARG A 207 9.31 23.05 -13.70
C ARG A 207 9.05 21.81 -14.56
N ARG A 208 9.02 20.63 -13.93
CA ARG A 208 8.71 19.36 -14.62
C ARG A 208 7.26 19.33 -15.11
N LEU A 209 6.32 19.66 -14.23
CA LEU A 209 4.91 19.75 -14.56
C LEU A 209 4.64 20.78 -15.67
N GLN A 210 5.39 21.88 -15.70
CA GLN A 210 5.30 22.88 -16.77
C GLN A 210 5.87 22.38 -18.11
N ARG A 211 6.99 21.65 -18.09
CA ARG A 211 7.70 21.22 -19.31
C ARG A 211 7.13 19.96 -19.95
N ASN A 212 6.76 18.98 -19.14
CA ASN A 212 6.39 17.65 -19.64
C ASN A 212 5.04 17.71 -20.37
N LYS A 213 4.89 17.00 -21.49
CA LYS A 213 3.61 16.94 -22.23
C LYS A 213 2.52 16.27 -21.39
N PHE A 214 2.88 15.17 -20.73
CA PHE A 214 2.05 14.44 -19.79
C PHE A 214 2.93 13.86 -18.68
N THR A 215 2.51 13.98 -17.43
CA THR A 215 3.25 13.47 -16.26
C THR A 215 2.41 12.47 -15.51
N THR A 216 2.97 11.30 -15.23
CA THR A 216 2.36 10.31 -14.34
C THR A 216 2.96 10.49 -12.94
N ILE A 217 2.10 10.65 -11.94
CA ILE A 217 2.51 10.75 -10.54
C ILE A 217 1.95 9.56 -9.79
N VAL A 218 2.83 8.77 -9.17
CA VAL A 218 2.44 7.69 -8.27
C VAL A 218 2.49 8.23 -6.85
N THR A 219 1.36 8.20 -6.17
CA THR A 219 1.23 8.63 -4.79
C THR A 219 1.04 7.41 -3.90
N LYS A 220 2.06 7.11 -3.08
CA LYS A 220 2.10 5.99 -2.14
C LYS A 220 1.87 6.42 -0.70
N CYS A 221 2.17 7.67 -0.37
CA CYS A 221 1.86 8.30 0.91
C CYS A 221 0.79 9.41 0.76
N SER A 222 0.68 10.34 1.72
CA SER A 222 -0.22 11.49 1.57
C SER A 222 0.27 12.45 0.46
N PRO A 223 -0.62 13.04 -0.36
CA PRO A 223 -0.26 13.93 -1.47
C PRO A 223 0.04 15.38 -1.03
N THR A 224 0.76 15.57 0.07
CA THR A 224 0.99 16.89 0.69
C THR A 224 1.56 17.91 -0.31
N GLY A 225 0.82 19.01 -0.51
CA GLY A 225 1.20 20.11 -1.41
C GLY A 225 1.13 19.80 -2.91
N LEU A 226 0.71 18.60 -3.32
CA LEU A 226 0.70 18.21 -4.73
C LEU A 226 -0.36 18.99 -5.53
N ALA A 227 -1.57 19.13 -4.99
CA ALA A 227 -2.67 19.81 -5.67
C ALA A 227 -2.31 21.28 -6.01
N GLU A 228 -1.71 21.99 -5.06
CA GLU A 228 -1.25 23.37 -5.25
C GLU A 228 -0.24 23.48 -6.40
N LEU A 229 0.74 22.57 -6.45
CA LEU A 229 1.77 22.56 -7.49
C LEU A 229 1.22 22.25 -8.88
N ILE A 230 0.23 21.37 -8.97
CA ILE A 230 -0.44 21.04 -10.25
C ILE A 230 -1.18 22.27 -10.78
N VAL A 231 -1.92 22.97 -9.91
CA VAL A 231 -2.64 24.21 -10.27
C VAL A 231 -1.67 25.32 -10.64
N GLU A 232 -0.62 25.53 -9.86
CA GLU A 232 0.42 26.53 -10.16
C GLU A 232 1.12 26.24 -11.49
N ALA A 233 1.34 24.96 -11.82
CA ALA A 233 1.90 24.53 -13.10
C ALA A 233 0.92 24.62 -14.28
N LYS A 234 -0.37 24.88 -14.04
CA LYS A 234 -1.46 24.75 -15.03
C LYS A 234 -1.40 23.39 -15.74
N ALA A 235 -1.26 22.34 -14.94
CA ALA A 235 -0.99 20.98 -15.41
C ALA A 235 -2.17 20.02 -15.24
N GLU A 236 -3.36 20.50 -14.87
CA GLU A 236 -4.55 19.70 -14.55
C GLU A 236 -4.97 18.77 -15.69
N LYS A 237 -4.79 19.19 -16.95
CA LYS A 237 -5.08 18.38 -18.15
C LYS A 237 -3.93 17.46 -18.58
N ARG A 238 -2.76 17.60 -17.95
CA ARG A 238 -1.47 17.00 -18.33
C ARG A 238 -0.89 16.10 -17.25
N VAL A 239 -1.67 15.76 -16.22
CA VAL A 239 -1.25 14.90 -15.10
C VAL A 239 -2.20 13.73 -14.97
N ALA A 240 -1.65 12.54 -14.74
CA ALA A 240 -2.37 11.40 -14.19
C ALA A 240 -1.84 11.06 -12.80
N ILE A 241 -2.75 10.61 -11.92
CA ILE A 241 -2.41 10.09 -10.60
C ILE A 241 -2.61 8.58 -10.58
N VAL A 242 -1.62 7.83 -10.10
CA VAL A 242 -1.79 6.43 -9.66
C VAL A 242 -1.72 6.45 -8.14
N TRP A 243 -2.83 6.17 -7.47
CA TRP A 243 -2.94 6.31 -6.02
C TRP A 243 -3.07 4.93 -5.36
N THR A 244 -2.04 4.54 -4.60
CA THR A 244 -2.03 3.30 -3.82
C THR A 244 -2.51 3.56 -2.39
N GLY A 245 -3.07 2.53 -1.75
CA GLY A 245 -3.45 2.61 -0.34
C GLY A 245 -4.55 3.63 0.00
N PHE A 246 -5.36 4.03 -0.98
CA PHE A 246 -6.39 5.08 -0.84
C PHE A 246 -7.53 4.69 0.11
N THR A 247 -8.13 3.51 -0.09
CA THR A 247 -9.32 3.05 0.65
C THR A 247 -9.27 1.56 0.97
N ARG A 248 -10.19 1.11 1.83
CA ARG A 248 -10.52 -0.30 2.10
C ARG A 248 -12.02 -0.49 1.93
N PHE A 249 -12.42 -1.59 1.28
CA PHE A 249 -13.81 -2.01 1.26
C PHE A 249 -14.09 -2.94 2.44
N GLU A 250 -15.16 -2.68 3.17
CA GLU A 250 -15.66 -3.57 4.23
C GLU A 250 -16.95 -4.26 3.76
N PRO A 251 -16.92 -5.57 3.44
CA PRO A 251 -18.08 -6.26 2.87
C PRO A 251 -19.28 -6.34 3.81
N LYS A 252 -19.06 -6.30 5.13
CA LYS A 252 -20.13 -6.48 6.12
C LYS A 252 -21.14 -5.33 6.06
N ASP A 253 -20.68 -4.11 5.83
CA ASP A 253 -21.52 -2.90 5.77
C ASP A 253 -21.42 -2.18 4.44
N GLU A 254 -20.82 -2.82 3.43
CA GLU A 254 -20.54 -2.28 2.08
C GLU A 254 -19.93 -0.87 2.10
N SER A 255 -19.07 -0.60 3.09
CA SER A 255 -18.49 0.73 3.30
C SER A 255 -17.06 0.86 2.78
N PHE A 256 -16.66 2.10 2.47
CA PHE A 256 -15.32 2.43 2.00
C PHE A 256 -14.59 3.26 3.06
N GLU A 257 -13.68 2.62 3.79
CA GLU A 257 -12.94 3.26 4.88
C GLU A 257 -11.80 4.14 4.37
N VAL A 258 -11.53 5.23 5.08
CA VAL A 258 -10.38 6.10 4.85
C VAL A 258 -9.12 5.49 5.46
N LYS A 259 -8.10 5.25 4.63
CA LYS A 259 -6.81 4.67 5.03
C LYS A 259 -5.87 5.68 5.71
N PHE A 260 -4.83 5.17 6.38
CA PHE A 260 -3.84 5.94 7.12
C PHE A 260 -3.18 7.05 6.28
N ASN A 261 -2.73 6.75 5.06
CA ASN A 261 -2.04 7.73 4.21
C ASN A 261 -2.94 8.92 3.82
N VAL A 262 -4.25 8.71 3.71
CA VAL A 262 -5.21 9.81 3.53
C VAL A 262 -5.39 10.60 4.83
N ARG A 263 -5.55 9.93 5.98
CA ARG A 263 -5.74 10.59 7.29
C ARG A 263 -4.54 11.42 7.73
N LYS A 264 -3.32 11.02 7.34
CA LYS A 264 -2.06 11.69 7.69
C LYS A 264 -1.95 13.10 7.09
N ASP A 265 -2.67 13.39 6.00
CA ASP A 265 -2.93 14.74 5.48
C ASP A 265 -4.26 14.78 4.72
N LEU A 266 -5.34 14.90 5.48
CA LEU A 266 -6.70 14.83 4.96
C LEU A 266 -7.01 15.98 4.00
N GLU A 267 -6.53 17.18 4.32
CA GLU A 267 -6.79 18.38 3.52
C GLU A 267 -6.05 18.33 2.18
N ALA A 268 -4.80 17.86 2.15
CA ALA A 268 -4.11 17.62 0.88
C ALA A 268 -4.84 16.57 0.02
N SER A 269 -5.38 15.52 0.65
CA SER A 269 -6.12 14.48 -0.05
C SER A 269 -7.44 15.01 -0.64
N LYS A 270 -8.18 15.83 0.11
CA LYS A 270 -9.38 16.54 -0.37
C LYS A 270 -9.06 17.46 -1.54
N ALA A 271 -7.99 18.26 -1.41
CA ALA A 271 -7.57 19.18 -2.45
C ALA A 271 -7.22 18.46 -3.75
N LEU A 272 -6.54 17.31 -3.69
CA LEU A 272 -6.23 16.52 -4.88
C LEU A 272 -7.48 15.93 -5.54
N LEU A 273 -8.42 15.39 -4.75
CA LEU A 273 -9.69 14.87 -5.27
C LEU A 273 -10.53 15.97 -5.94
N ALA A 274 -10.53 17.19 -5.39
CA ALA A 274 -11.26 18.33 -5.92
C ALA A 274 -10.77 18.78 -7.32
N LEU A 275 -9.53 18.45 -7.71
CA LEU A 275 -9.01 18.75 -9.04
C LEU A 275 -9.60 17.85 -10.14
N ASN A 276 -10.28 16.75 -9.79
CA ASN A 276 -10.86 15.78 -10.73
C ASN A 276 -9.88 15.35 -11.85
N LEU A 277 -8.62 15.13 -11.46
CA LEU A 277 -7.56 14.65 -12.35
C LEU A 277 -7.85 13.20 -12.79
N PRO A 278 -7.37 12.77 -13.98
CA PRO A 278 -7.27 11.36 -14.32
C PRO A 278 -6.55 10.59 -13.22
N THR A 279 -7.29 9.77 -12.47
CA THR A 279 -6.78 9.08 -11.27
C THR A 279 -7.11 7.61 -11.35
N VAL A 280 -6.11 6.75 -11.17
CA VAL A 280 -6.29 5.30 -11.00
C VAL A 280 -6.09 4.96 -9.54
N ILE A 281 -7.12 4.38 -8.91
CA ILE A 281 -7.05 3.87 -7.54
C ILE A 281 -6.76 2.38 -7.60
N THR A 282 -5.61 1.99 -7.07
CA THR A 282 -5.15 0.60 -7.01
C THR A 282 -4.89 0.20 -5.57
N THR A 283 -5.86 -0.46 -4.95
CA THR A 283 -5.71 -0.96 -3.58
C THR A 283 -6.22 -2.40 -3.48
N PRO A 284 -5.36 -3.39 -3.16
CA PRO A 284 -5.79 -4.78 -2.94
C PRO A 284 -6.78 -4.90 -1.78
N ARG A 285 -6.87 -3.86 -0.93
CA ARG A 285 -7.77 -3.78 0.22
C ARG A 285 -9.22 -3.51 -0.15
N LEU A 286 -9.53 -3.44 -1.44
CA LEU A 286 -10.89 -3.55 -1.94
C LEU A 286 -11.37 -5.02 -1.98
N GLN A 287 -10.52 -6.01 -1.69
CA GLN A 287 -10.82 -7.43 -1.99
C GLN A 287 -10.96 -7.70 -3.49
N ASN A 288 -10.32 -6.85 -4.29
CA ASN A 288 -10.21 -6.94 -5.73
C ASN A 288 -9.02 -7.80 -6.18
N SER A 289 -8.29 -8.44 -5.25
CA SER A 289 -7.10 -9.23 -5.55
C SER A 289 -6.83 -10.32 -4.52
N LYS A 290 -6.22 -11.42 -4.97
CA LYS A 290 -5.75 -12.53 -4.12
C LYS A 290 -4.40 -12.24 -3.42
N LEU A 291 -3.63 -11.26 -3.91
CA LEU A 291 -2.33 -10.90 -3.34
C LEU A 291 -2.49 -9.76 -2.31
N GLY A 292 -2.83 -10.13 -1.07
CA GLY A 292 -2.96 -9.18 0.05
C GLY A 292 -1.80 -9.19 1.06
N ALA A 293 -0.86 -10.13 0.93
CA ALA A 293 0.38 -10.21 1.70
C ALA A 293 1.49 -10.87 0.86
N ILE A 294 2.76 -10.61 1.18
CA ILE A 294 3.93 -11.33 0.63
C ILE A 294 4.60 -12.07 1.79
N VAL A 295 4.49 -13.40 1.79
CA VAL A 295 5.03 -14.30 2.83
C VAL A 295 5.76 -15.49 2.19
N ALA A 296 6.65 -16.14 2.94
CA ALA A 296 7.37 -17.30 2.45
C ALA A 296 6.44 -18.50 2.24
N GLU A 297 6.68 -19.30 1.19
CA GLU A 297 5.86 -20.47 0.82
C GLU A 297 5.65 -21.43 2.00
N GLU A 298 6.73 -21.83 2.66
CA GLU A 298 6.71 -22.70 3.85
C GLU A 298 5.97 -22.10 5.06
N ILE A 299 5.81 -20.79 5.13
CA ILE A 299 5.07 -20.11 6.21
C ILE A 299 3.59 -19.90 5.82
N ALA A 300 3.28 -19.84 4.53
CA ALA A 300 1.96 -19.44 4.02
C ALA A 300 0.83 -20.30 4.57
N ARG A 301 1.05 -21.61 4.71
CA ARG A 301 0.07 -22.57 5.25
C ARG A 301 -0.32 -22.31 6.71
N VAL A 302 0.57 -21.73 7.51
CA VAL A 302 0.30 -21.33 8.91
C VAL A 302 -0.28 -19.92 8.96
N PHE A 303 0.24 -19.05 8.11
CA PHE A 303 -0.16 -17.65 8.03
C PHE A 303 -1.60 -17.47 7.54
N ALA A 304 -1.96 -18.15 6.45
CA ALA A 304 -3.21 -17.92 5.73
C ALA A 304 -4.46 -18.14 6.61
N PRO A 305 -4.58 -19.25 7.37
CA PRO A 305 -5.74 -19.47 8.26
C PRO A 305 -5.86 -18.45 9.41
N LEU A 306 -4.77 -17.75 9.72
CA LEU A 306 -4.68 -16.77 10.81
C LEU A 306 -4.71 -15.32 10.30
N SER A 307 -4.78 -15.12 8.99
CA SER A 307 -4.73 -13.81 8.34
C SER A 307 -6.06 -13.50 7.67
N ARG A 308 -6.52 -12.25 7.79
CA ARG A 308 -7.67 -11.74 7.02
C ARG A 308 -7.25 -11.18 5.66
N ASP A 309 -5.95 -11.18 5.37
CA ASP A 309 -5.39 -10.49 4.22
C ASP A 309 -5.31 -11.39 2.97
N VAL A 310 -5.41 -12.72 3.15
CA VAL A 310 -5.25 -13.72 2.08
C VAL A 310 -6.24 -14.86 2.25
N GLU A 311 -6.52 -15.59 1.18
CA GLU A 311 -7.33 -16.81 1.22
C GLU A 311 -6.57 -17.98 1.87
N ASN A 312 -7.30 -18.96 2.44
CA ASN A 312 -6.71 -20.14 3.08
C ASN A 312 -5.83 -20.99 2.14
N THR A 313 -6.02 -20.88 0.83
CA THR A 313 -5.25 -21.59 -0.21
C THR A 313 -3.99 -20.85 -0.65
N TYR A 314 -3.66 -19.71 -0.04
CA TYR A 314 -2.54 -18.89 -0.43
C TYR A 314 -1.19 -19.61 -0.29
N GLY A 315 -0.45 -19.72 -1.40
CA GLY A 315 0.78 -20.50 -1.50
C GLY A 315 2.07 -19.78 -1.13
N GLY A 316 2.08 -18.45 -0.99
CA GLY A 316 3.29 -17.68 -0.65
C GLY A 316 4.35 -17.64 -1.77
N PHE A 317 5.58 -17.26 -1.39
CA PHE A 317 6.70 -16.97 -2.29
C PHE A 317 7.94 -17.79 -1.94
N LYS A 318 8.60 -18.32 -2.97
CA LYS A 318 9.81 -19.14 -2.85
C LYS A 318 11.03 -18.29 -2.51
N GLY A 319 11.92 -18.83 -1.68
CA GLY A 319 13.20 -18.20 -1.33
C GLY A 319 13.10 -17.03 -0.35
N LEU A 320 11.89 -16.54 -0.02
CA LEU A 320 11.73 -15.42 0.91
C LEU A 320 12.24 -15.74 2.32
N HIS A 321 12.07 -16.98 2.79
CA HIS A 321 12.60 -17.41 4.08
C HIS A 321 14.14 -17.34 4.12
N GLY A 322 14.81 -17.48 2.97
CA GLY A 322 16.27 -17.51 2.84
C GLY A 322 16.94 -16.16 3.13
N LEU A 323 16.17 -15.07 3.20
CA LEU A 323 16.65 -13.73 3.56
C LEU A 323 16.97 -13.60 5.06
N VAL A 324 17.47 -14.63 5.74
CA VAL A 324 17.76 -14.61 7.19
C VAL A 324 18.93 -13.69 7.53
N SER A 325 19.98 -13.74 6.71
CA SER A 325 21.24 -13.01 6.90
C SER A 325 21.70 -12.31 5.62
N PRO A 326 20.88 -11.41 5.04
CA PRO A 326 21.27 -10.64 3.87
C PRO A 326 22.47 -9.75 4.19
N ARG A 327 23.38 -9.60 3.21
CA ARG A 327 24.59 -8.79 3.33
C ARG A 327 24.26 -7.31 3.55
N GLN A 328 24.88 -6.67 4.53
CA GLN A 328 24.72 -5.22 4.77
C GLN A 328 25.04 -4.40 3.52
N GLY A 329 24.31 -3.30 3.30
CA GLY A 329 24.42 -2.44 2.11
C GLY A 329 23.63 -2.94 0.88
N THR A 330 22.87 -4.03 1.02
CA THR A 330 21.94 -4.52 -0.02
C THR A 330 20.50 -4.10 0.29
N PHE A 331 19.62 -4.02 -0.72
CA PHE A 331 18.21 -3.73 -0.46
C PHE A 331 17.55 -4.86 0.34
N GLY A 332 17.90 -6.12 0.08
CA GLY A 332 17.46 -7.28 0.86
C GLY A 332 17.77 -7.13 2.34
N HIS A 333 18.92 -6.55 2.71
CA HIS A 333 19.25 -6.26 4.09
C HIS A 333 18.37 -5.19 4.70
N LEU A 334 18.24 -4.05 4.02
CA LEU A 334 17.39 -2.96 4.47
C LEU A 334 15.93 -3.43 4.65
N LEU A 335 15.38 -4.13 3.65
CA LEU A 335 14.01 -4.64 3.65
C LEU A 335 13.78 -5.65 4.79
N ALA A 336 14.63 -6.68 4.87
CA ALA A 336 14.44 -7.78 5.80
C ALA A 336 14.65 -7.34 7.26
N LYS A 337 15.74 -6.61 7.54
CA LYS A 337 16.08 -6.22 8.92
C LYS A 337 15.19 -5.08 9.43
N SER A 338 14.77 -4.16 8.58
CA SER A 338 13.79 -3.13 8.99
C SER A 338 12.44 -3.76 9.34
N HIS A 339 11.97 -4.74 8.55
CA HIS A 339 10.78 -5.49 8.91
C HIS A 339 10.96 -6.26 10.21
N ASP A 340 12.06 -7.02 10.36
CA ASP A 340 12.30 -7.81 11.57
C ASP A 340 12.29 -6.93 12.84
N LEU A 341 12.91 -5.74 12.80
CA LEU A 341 12.88 -4.79 13.91
C LEU A 341 11.47 -4.24 14.15
N PHE A 342 10.77 -3.82 13.11
CA PHE A 342 9.41 -3.30 13.21
C PHE A 342 8.46 -4.35 13.81
N ARG A 343 8.47 -5.57 13.26
CA ARG A 343 7.69 -6.71 13.76
C ARG A 343 7.94 -6.96 15.24
N ASN A 344 9.21 -7.08 15.63
CA ASN A 344 9.57 -7.38 17.02
C ASN A 344 9.12 -6.26 17.97
N SER A 345 9.33 -4.99 17.61
CA SER A 345 8.85 -3.87 18.41
C SER A 345 7.34 -3.88 18.58
N ARG A 346 6.57 -4.20 17.53
CA ARG A 346 5.10 -4.29 17.61
C ARG A 346 4.62 -5.48 18.43
N ILE A 347 5.34 -6.61 18.39
CA ILE A 347 5.07 -7.76 19.26
C ILE A 347 5.28 -7.39 20.72
N ASP A 348 6.39 -6.73 21.05
CA ASP A 348 6.72 -6.33 22.41
C ASP A 348 5.70 -5.32 22.96
N ASP A 349 5.33 -4.29 22.16
CA ASP A 349 4.23 -3.37 22.48
C ASP A 349 2.94 -4.14 22.80
N SER A 350 2.58 -5.10 21.94
CA SER A 350 1.35 -5.88 22.09
C SER A 350 1.35 -6.75 23.34
N ARG A 351 2.49 -7.36 23.68
CA ARG A 351 2.63 -8.17 24.91
C ARG A 351 2.51 -7.31 26.15
N GLN A 352 3.08 -6.10 26.12
CA GLN A 352 2.94 -5.13 27.21
C GLN A 352 1.49 -4.68 27.37
N ASP A 353 0.79 -4.38 26.27
CA ASP A 353 -0.64 -4.03 26.29
C ASP A 353 -1.51 -5.18 26.83
N GLU A 354 -1.20 -6.44 26.46
CA GLU A 354 -1.88 -7.62 27.01
C GLU A 354 -1.65 -7.79 28.52
N HIS A 355 -0.41 -7.61 28.97
CA HIS A 355 -0.07 -7.65 30.40
C HIS A 355 -0.85 -6.58 31.17
N THR A 356 -0.79 -5.33 30.72
CA THR A 356 -1.51 -4.22 31.35
C THR A 356 -3.02 -4.44 31.35
N LEU A 357 -3.60 -4.96 30.27
CA LEU A 357 -5.01 -5.31 30.22
C LEU A 357 -5.36 -6.40 31.25
N SER A 358 -4.53 -7.43 31.36
CA SER A 358 -4.72 -8.51 32.35
C SER A 358 -4.69 -7.99 33.79
N GLU A 359 -3.73 -7.11 34.12
CA GLU A 359 -3.63 -6.50 35.45
C GLU A 359 -4.86 -5.62 35.77
N LEU A 360 -5.34 -4.85 34.78
CA LEU A 360 -6.53 -4.02 34.95
C LEU A 360 -7.77 -4.87 35.17
N LYS A 361 -7.96 -5.95 34.39
CA LYS A 361 -9.08 -6.88 34.57
C LYS A 361 -9.02 -7.63 35.91
N ALA A 362 -7.82 -7.98 36.39
CA ALA A 362 -7.67 -8.59 37.71
C ALA A 362 -8.07 -7.62 38.83
N LYS A 363 -7.66 -6.34 38.74
CA LYS A 363 -8.07 -5.28 39.67
C LYS A 363 -9.58 -5.04 39.63
N GLU A 364 -10.17 -5.00 38.43
CA GLU A 364 -11.61 -4.91 38.23
C GLU A 364 -12.37 -6.06 38.91
N ALA A 365 -11.90 -7.30 38.73
CA ALA A 365 -12.48 -8.49 39.36
C ALA A 365 -12.37 -8.46 40.89
N MET A 366 -11.34 -7.80 41.43
CA MET A 366 -11.18 -7.53 42.87
C MET A 366 -11.96 -6.31 43.36
N GLN A 367 -12.83 -5.73 42.53
CA GLN A 367 -13.61 -4.51 42.82
C GLN A 367 -12.74 -3.30 43.17
N LEU A 368 -11.49 -3.27 42.69
CA LEU A 368 -10.61 -2.11 42.82
C LEU A 368 -10.92 -1.09 41.72
N SER A 369 -10.71 0.19 42.03
CA SER A 369 -10.91 1.28 41.07
C SER A 369 -9.98 1.14 39.86
N VAL A 370 -10.58 1.08 38.67
CA VAL A 370 -9.88 0.99 37.37
C VAL A 370 -10.53 1.92 36.35
N SER A 371 -9.77 2.33 35.33
CA SER A 371 -10.31 3.10 34.21
C SER A 371 -10.90 2.16 33.16
N LEU A 372 -12.24 2.11 33.08
CA LEU A 372 -12.96 1.37 32.04
C LEU A 372 -12.61 1.88 30.62
N GLU A 373 -12.40 3.19 30.47
CA GLU A 373 -11.94 3.78 29.22
C GLU A 373 -10.59 3.18 28.78
N ARG A 374 -9.65 3.03 29.72
CA ARG A 374 -8.34 2.43 29.43
C ARG A 374 -8.47 0.96 29.05
N ILE A 375 -9.33 0.19 29.72
CA ILE A 375 -9.62 -1.21 29.39
C ILE A 375 -10.17 -1.30 27.97
N ASN A 376 -11.25 -0.57 27.67
CA ASN A 376 -11.88 -0.57 26.35
C ASN A 376 -10.91 -0.14 25.24
N LYS A 377 -10.05 0.85 25.52
CA LYS A 377 -9.02 1.29 24.57
C LYS A 377 -8.00 0.18 24.29
N LEU A 378 -7.53 -0.52 25.32
CA LEU A 378 -6.57 -1.63 25.16
C LEU A 378 -7.20 -2.81 24.43
N GLU A 379 -8.44 -3.18 24.76
CA GLU A 379 -9.17 -4.26 24.06
C GLU A 379 -9.32 -3.96 22.57
N ASN A 380 -9.79 -2.75 22.23
CA ASN A 380 -9.91 -2.31 20.85
C ASN A 380 -8.55 -2.28 20.14
N THR A 381 -7.50 -1.82 20.81
CA THR A 381 -6.14 -1.79 20.24
C THR A 381 -5.62 -3.19 19.95
N LEU A 382 -5.79 -4.13 20.88
CA LEU A 382 -5.35 -5.51 20.75
C LEU A 382 -6.14 -6.30 19.70
N GLN A 383 -7.44 -6.02 19.54
CA GLN A 383 -8.29 -6.68 18.53
C GLN A 383 -7.77 -6.49 17.10
N PHE A 384 -7.17 -5.33 16.81
CA PHE A 384 -6.64 -4.99 15.48
C PHE A 384 -5.10 -4.87 15.45
N SER A 385 -4.43 -5.35 16.50
CA SER A 385 -2.97 -5.25 16.63
C SER A 385 -2.25 -6.19 15.66
N GLN A 386 -1.43 -5.62 14.77
CA GLN A 386 -0.49 -6.40 13.95
C GLN A 386 0.53 -7.16 14.82
N GLY A 387 0.97 -6.57 15.93
CA GLY A 387 1.87 -7.23 16.89
C GLY A 387 1.26 -8.50 17.46
N LYS A 388 -0.01 -8.46 17.87
CA LYS A 388 -0.75 -9.63 18.36
C LYS A 388 -0.91 -10.70 17.28
N LYS A 389 -1.27 -10.29 16.05
CA LYS A 389 -1.35 -11.19 14.89
C LYS A 389 -0.01 -11.91 14.68
N TRP A 390 1.09 -11.18 14.61
CA TRP A 390 2.41 -11.77 14.39
C TRP A 390 2.90 -12.66 15.53
N ASP A 391 2.66 -12.29 16.79
CA ASP A 391 2.99 -13.14 17.95
C ASP A 391 2.24 -14.48 17.90
N THR A 392 0.95 -14.43 17.54
CA THR A 392 0.11 -15.63 17.37
C THR A 392 0.64 -16.53 16.27
N ILE A 393 0.98 -15.96 15.10
CA ILE A 393 1.50 -16.73 13.96
C ILE A 393 2.88 -17.32 14.28
N MET A 394 3.77 -16.58 14.95
CA MET A 394 5.08 -17.08 15.38
C MET A 394 4.95 -18.28 16.32
N LYS A 395 4.03 -18.23 17.28
CA LYS A 395 3.73 -19.37 18.18
C LYS A 395 3.16 -20.58 17.41
N ALA A 396 2.34 -20.33 16.39
CA ALA A 396 1.80 -21.38 15.53
C ALA A 396 2.90 -22.04 14.67
N ILE A 397 3.80 -21.24 14.09
CA ILE A 397 4.97 -21.72 13.34
C ILE A 397 5.83 -22.64 14.22
N GLU A 398 6.11 -22.24 15.46
CA GLU A 398 6.91 -23.04 16.39
C GLU A 398 6.20 -24.35 16.78
N THR A 399 4.89 -24.31 16.95
CA THR A 399 4.09 -25.52 17.22
C THR A 399 4.11 -26.49 16.04
N GLU A 400 4.01 -25.97 14.82
CA GLU A 400 4.03 -26.79 13.62
C GLU A 400 5.41 -27.40 13.37
N ARG A 401 6.49 -26.64 13.60
CA ARG A 401 7.86 -27.15 13.54
C ARG A 401 8.05 -28.33 14.51
N ARG A 402 7.62 -28.19 15.77
CA ARG A 402 7.70 -29.27 16.77
C ARG A 402 6.95 -30.52 16.33
N LYS A 403 5.71 -30.37 15.84
CA LYS A 403 4.92 -31.49 15.31
C LYS A 403 5.57 -32.16 14.10
N ALA A 404 6.15 -31.40 13.18
CA ALA A 404 6.83 -31.95 12.00
C ALA A 404 8.04 -32.81 12.41
N ILE A 405 8.79 -32.39 13.43
CA ILE A 405 9.90 -33.15 14.02
C ILE A 405 9.39 -34.42 14.70
N GLU A 406 8.40 -34.30 15.60
CA GLU A 406 7.81 -35.41 16.35
C GLU A 406 7.22 -36.50 15.44
N LEU A 407 6.62 -36.10 14.32
CA LEU A 407 5.97 -37.00 13.35
C LEU A 407 6.89 -37.43 12.20
N ASN A 408 8.15 -36.97 12.16
CA ASN A 408 9.09 -37.19 11.05
C ASN A 408 8.48 -36.85 9.66
N ARG A 409 7.86 -35.67 9.55
CA ARG A 409 7.18 -35.19 8.34
C ARG A 409 7.96 -34.03 7.69
N PRO A 410 8.99 -34.31 6.88
CA PRO A 410 9.85 -33.27 6.29
C PRO A 410 9.09 -32.29 5.39
N GLU A 411 7.99 -32.73 4.76
CA GLU A 411 7.12 -31.88 3.94
C GLU A 411 6.37 -30.80 4.75
N LEU A 412 6.27 -30.97 6.06
CA LEU A 412 5.72 -29.98 6.99
C LEU A 412 6.82 -29.21 7.73
N MET A 413 8.08 -29.39 7.39
CA MET A 413 9.16 -28.70 8.09
C MET A 413 9.18 -27.21 7.71
N ILE A 414 9.16 -26.34 8.71
CA ILE A 414 9.52 -24.92 8.55
C ILE A 414 10.98 -24.78 8.97
N PRO A 415 11.89 -24.28 8.11
CA PRO A 415 13.31 -24.21 8.43
C PRO A 415 13.57 -23.56 9.79
N PRO A 416 14.49 -24.11 10.61
CA PRO A 416 14.89 -23.48 11.86
C PRO A 416 15.38 -22.06 11.60
N GLY A 417 14.86 -21.09 12.37
CA GLY A 417 15.22 -19.67 12.22
C GLY A 417 14.59 -18.95 11.02
N ALA A 418 13.71 -19.57 10.24
CA ALA A 418 12.93 -18.87 9.20
C ALA A 418 12.08 -17.75 9.85
N PRO A 419 12.35 -16.46 9.54
CA PRO A 419 11.63 -15.35 10.15
C PRO A 419 10.24 -15.20 9.52
N LEU A 420 9.22 -14.94 10.35
CA LEU A 420 7.91 -14.52 9.85
C LEU A 420 8.01 -13.11 9.25
N ARG A 421 7.91 -13.00 7.93
CA ARG A 421 7.82 -11.71 7.26
C ARG A 421 6.54 -11.64 6.45
N ASP A 422 5.66 -10.74 6.88
CA ASP A 422 4.39 -10.38 6.26
C ASP A 422 4.57 -9.00 5.63
N PHE A 423 5.03 -8.94 4.38
CA PHE A 423 5.24 -7.67 3.69
C PHE A 423 3.95 -7.21 3.00
N CYS A 424 3.74 -5.90 3.01
CA CYS A 424 2.58 -5.25 2.39
C CYS A 424 2.77 -5.19 0.85
N PRO A 425 1.80 -5.67 0.04
CA PRO A 425 1.89 -5.60 -1.42
C PRO A 425 1.22 -4.36 -2.02
N ILE A 426 0.74 -3.40 -1.21
CA ILE A 426 -0.17 -2.33 -1.67
C ILE A 426 0.48 -1.47 -2.76
N ASP A 427 1.73 -1.07 -2.59
CA ASP A 427 2.41 -0.19 -3.53
C ASP A 427 2.83 -0.90 -4.81
N GLN A 428 3.05 -2.21 -4.74
CA GLN A 428 3.38 -3.05 -5.89
C GLN A 428 2.26 -3.04 -6.95
N TYR A 429 1.02 -2.70 -6.58
CA TYR A 429 -0.06 -2.51 -7.58
C TYR A 429 0.13 -1.28 -8.46
N ALA A 430 0.91 -0.27 -8.04
CA ALA A 430 1.29 0.79 -8.96
C ALA A 430 2.10 0.24 -10.13
N HIS A 431 2.96 -0.77 -9.91
CA HIS A 431 3.73 -1.43 -10.96
C HIS A 431 2.83 -2.00 -12.06
N VAL A 432 1.70 -2.60 -11.68
CA VAL A 432 0.70 -3.13 -12.61
C VAL A 432 0.18 -2.03 -13.54
N ILE A 433 -0.03 -0.81 -13.04
CA ILE A 433 -0.55 0.29 -13.85
C ILE A 433 0.53 0.90 -14.74
N LEU A 434 1.77 0.99 -14.24
CA LEU A 434 2.89 1.61 -14.95
C LEU A 434 3.39 0.75 -16.12
N LYS A 435 3.39 -0.58 -15.98
CA LYS A 435 3.86 -1.52 -17.00
C LYS A 435 2.70 -1.95 -17.91
N ASP A 436 2.75 -1.55 -19.18
CA ASP A 436 1.65 -1.76 -20.15
C ASP A 436 1.19 -3.22 -20.24
N SER A 437 2.14 -4.16 -20.37
CA SER A 437 1.82 -5.59 -20.46
C SER A 437 1.13 -6.09 -19.19
N LEU A 438 1.63 -5.74 -18.01
CA LEU A 438 0.98 -6.11 -16.74
C LEU A 438 -0.41 -5.50 -16.64
N ARG A 439 -0.58 -4.23 -17.03
CA ARG A 439 -1.88 -3.54 -16.97
C ARG A 439 -2.91 -4.28 -17.82
N LYS A 440 -2.55 -4.59 -19.07
CA LYS A 440 -3.41 -5.30 -20.04
C LYS A 440 -3.75 -6.71 -19.57
N GLU A 441 -2.80 -7.40 -18.94
CA GLU A 441 -3.00 -8.76 -18.44
C GLU A 441 -3.74 -8.80 -17.10
N SER A 442 -3.49 -7.86 -16.19
CA SER A 442 -3.91 -7.97 -14.79
C SER A 442 -5.21 -7.22 -14.48
N VAL A 443 -5.49 -6.10 -15.13
CA VAL A 443 -6.69 -5.29 -14.82
C VAL A 443 -7.91 -5.87 -15.52
N LYS A 444 -8.79 -6.52 -14.75
CA LYS A 444 -9.95 -7.24 -15.28
C LYS A 444 -11.26 -6.46 -15.19
N GLU A 445 -11.41 -5.60 -14.19
CA GLU A 445 -12.62 -4.79 -13.98
C GLU A 445 -12.24 -3.40 -13.45
N VAL A 446 -12.85 -2.37 -14.03
CA VAL A 446 -12.65 -0.97 -13.64
C VAL A 446 -13.99 -0.26 -13.65
N ILE A 447 -14.24 0.57 -12.64
CA ILE A 447 -15.44 1.42 -12.55
C ILE A 447 -14.97 2.87 -12.48
N THR A 448 -15.55 3.72 -13.34
CA THR A 448 -15.40 5.17 -13.23
C THR A 448 -16.35 5.70 -12.16
N THR A 449 -15.83 6.45 -11.19
CA THR A 449 -16.58 6.81 -9.98
C THR A 449 -16.34 8.24 -9.56
N HIS A 450 -17.34 8.94 -9.02
CA HIS A 450 -17.06 10.09 -8.16
C HIS A 450 -16.67 9.60 -6.77
N VAL A 451 -15.68 10.27 -6.18
CA VAL A 451 -15.16 9.94 -4.85
C VAL A 451 -15.12 11.21 -4.03
N ARG A 452 -15.79 11.20 -2.88
CA ARG A 452 -15.72 12.27 -1.89
C ARG A 452 -15.65 11.69 -0.48
N LEU A 453 -15.18 12.48 0.47
CA LEU A 453 -15.29 12.11 1.88
C LEU A 453 -16.70 12.38 2.39
N SER A 454 -17.14 11.56 3.34
CA SER A 454 -18.33 11.83 4.13
C SER A 454 -18.17 13.15 4.91
N SER A 455 -19.29 13.73 5.35
CA SER A 455 -19.29 15.01 6.07
C SER A 455 -18.44 14.99 7.36
N ASP A 456 -18.39 13.86 8.03
CA ASP A 456 -17.56 13.60 9.23
C ASP A 456 -16.12 13.17 8.89
N ASN A 457 -15.79 13.01 7.59
CA ASN A 457 -14.53 12.51 7.06
C ASN A 457 -14.13 11.11 7.51
N SER A 458 -15.07 10.30 8.01
CA SER A 458 -14.78 8.95 8.51
C SER A 458 -14.68 7.91 7.39
N ARG A 459 -15.38 8.13 6.27
CA ARG A 459 -15.56 7.20 5.15
C ARG A 459 -15.48 7.92 3.80
N PHE A 460 -15.29 7.15 2.74
CA PHE A 460 -15.51 7.61 1.37
C PHE A 460 -16.93 7.29 0.93
N GLU A 461 -17.53 8.25 0.22
CA GLU A 461 -18.73 8.06 -0.56
C GLU A 461 -18.32 7.92 -2.02
N ILE A 462 -18.58 6.75 -2.58
CA ILE A 462 -18.18 6.37 -3.93
C ILE A 462 -19.44 6.07 -4.74
N SER A 463 -19.62 6.78 -5.86
CA SER A 463 -20.75 6.58 -6.76
C SER A 463 -20.27 6.37 -8.20
N PRO A 464 -20.80 5.37 -8.93
CA PRO A 464 -20.51 5.21 -10.36
C PRO A 464 -20.89 6.47 -11.14
N SER A 465 -20.00 6.91 -12.03
CA SER A 465 -20.23 8.06 -12.91
C SER A 465 -19.47 7.88 -14.22
N ALA A 466 -20.18 8.03 -15.34
CA ALA A 466 -19.60 7.95 -16.67
C ALA A 466 -18.73 9.17 -17.01
N ASP A 467 -18.91 10.29 -16.31
CA ASP A 467 -18.21 11.56 -16.54
C ASP A 467 -17.03 11.79 -15.57
N SER A 468 -16.85 10.91 -14.58
CA SER A 468 -15.74 11.03 -13.63
C SER A 468 -14.40 10.65 -14.26
N ASN A 469 -13.31 11.27 -13.79
CA ASN A 469 -11.93 10.93 -14.17
C ASN A 469 -11.24 10.01 -13.16
N VAL A 470 -11.95 9.52 -12.15
CA VAL A 470 -11.41 8.58 -11.16
C VAL A 470 -11.84 7.16 -11.54
N HIS A 471 -10.84 6.30 -11.72
CA HIS A 471 -10.97 4.89 -12.09
C HIS A 471 -10.60 4.03 -10.89
N ILE A 472 -11.55 3.27 -10.36
CA ILE A 472 -11.28 2.28 -9.32
C ILE A 472 -11.15 0.93 -9.99
N VAL A 473 -9.98 0.29 -9.84
CA VAL A 473 -9.80 -1.09 -10.26
C VAL A 473 -10.49 -2.00 -9.25
N THR A 474 -11.57 -2.66 -9.66
CA THR A 474 -12.41 -3.50 -8.79
C THR A 474 -12.11 -4.99 -8.95
N MET A 475 -11.29 -5.38 -9.95
CA MET A 475 -10.77 -6.74 -10.07
C MET A 475 -9.38 -6.78 -10.73
N PHE A 476 -8.45 -7.45 -10.07
CA PHE A 476 -7.11 -7.80 -10.55
C PHE A 476 -6.96 -9.31 -10.67
N ASP A 477 -6.32 -9.75 -11.76
CA ASP A 477 -5.54 -10.98 -11.77
C ASP A 477 -4.13 -10.65 -11.26
N ALA A 478 -3.78 -11.16 -10.08
CA ALA A 478 -2.51 -10.86 -9.45
C ALA A 478 -1.37 -11.82 -9.84
N ASN A 479 -1.63 -12.83 -10.68
CA ASN A 479 -0.60 -13.77 -11.09
C ASN A 479 0.59 -13.10 -11.80
N PRO A 480 0.38 -12.15 -12.74
CA PRO A 480 1.49 -11.45 -13.38
C PRO A 480 2.33 -10.65 -12.37
N LEU A 481 1.68 -9.96 -11.42
CA LEU A 481 2.38 -9.21 -10.37
C LEU A 481 3.15 -10.14 -9.42
N ALA A 482 2.56 -11.27 -9.03
CA ALA A 482 3.21 -12.27 -8.17
C ALA A 482 4.45 -12.87 -8.86
N ALA A 483 4.42 -13.07 -10.17
CA ALA A 483 5.58 -13.48 -10.94
C ALA A 483 6.71 -12.44 -10.88
N ASP A 484 6.40 -11.14 -11.03
CA ASP A 484 7.41 -10.08 -10.96
C ASP A 484 7.98 -9.90 -9.54
N ILE A 485 7.15 -10.07 -8.50
CA ILE A 485 7.62 -10.13 -7.11
C ILE A 485 8.56 -11.33 -6.91
N GLN A 486 8.20 -12.51 -7.41
CA GLN A 486 9.09 -13.68 -7.32
C GLN A 486 10.42 -13.45 -8.06
N ASN A 487 10.39 -12.82 -9.24
CA ASN A 487 11.61 -12.44 -9.95
C ASN A 487 12.48 -11.47 -9.14
N SER A 488 11.87 -10.52 -8.43
CA SER A 488 12.60 -9.61 -7.54
C SER A 488 13.24 -10.33 -6.34
N LEU A 489 12.62 -11.39 -5.84
CA LEU A 489 13.22 -12.23 -4.80
C LEU A 489 14.44 -13.00 -5.32
N PHE A 490 14.42 -13.47 -6.57
CA PHE A 490 15.60 -14.06 -7.18
C PHE A 490 16.74 -13.05 -7.32
N TYR A 491 16.42 -11.80 -7.70
CA TYR A 491 17.40 -10.71 -7.72
C TYR A 491 18.04 -10.50 -6.35
N ILE A 492 17.22 -10.40 -5.29
CA ILE A 492 17.71 -10.20 -3.91
C ILE A 492 18.56 -11.41 -3.45
N ALA A 493 18.14 -12.63 -3.76
CA ALA A 493 18.81 -13.85 -3.31
C ALA A 493 20.16 -14.12 -4.00
N HIS A 494 20.31 -13.75 -5.27
CA HIS A 494 21.52 -14.05 -6.07
C HIS A 494 22.61 -12.97 -5.97
N GLY A 495 22.41 -11.94 -5.15
CA GLY A 495 23.44 -11.00 -4.71
C GLY A 495 23.35 -9.64 -5.38
N GLU A 496 23.11 -8.60 -4.59
CA GLU A 496 23.00 -7.23 -5.06
C GLU A 496 24.34 -6.46 -4.97
N PRO A 497 24.63 -5.53 -5.89
CA PRO A 497 23.86 -5.20 -7.11
C PRO A 497 24.09 -6.23 -8.24
N LEU A 498 23.06 -6.44 -9.07
CA LEU A 498 23.19 -7.21 -10.32
C LEU A 498 23.11 -6.30 -11.54
N GLN A 499 23.94 -6.60 -12.55
CA GLN A 499 23.77 -6.05 -13.89
C GLN A 499 22.54 -6.69 -14.57
N ARG A 500 21.93 -5.96 -15.51
CA ARG A 500 20.70 -6.39 -16.18
C ARG A 500 20.82 -7.77 -16.82
N GLN A 501 21.89 -8.01 -17.58
CA GLN A 501 22.09 -9.30 -18.25
C GLN A 501 22.11 -10.46 -17.25
N LYS A 502 22.77 -10.27 -16.09
CA LYS A 502 22.84 -11.31 -15.07
C LYS A 502 21.48 -11.58 -14.44
N TYR A 503 20.71 -10.53 -14.18
CA TYR A 503 19.34 -10.65 -13.71
C TYR A 503 18.46 -11.43 -14.70
N LEU A 504 18.55 -11.14 -16.00
CA LEU A 504 17.78 -11.85 -17.03
C LEU A 504 18.14 -13.34 -17.11
N GLU A 505 19.43 -13.70 -16.98
CA GLU A 505 19.85 -15.10 -16.89
C GLU A 505 19.21 -15.84 -15.71
N ILE A 506 19.18 -15.20 -14.53
CA ILE A 506 18.57 -15.76 -13.32
C ILE A 506 17.07 -15.94 -13.52
N VAL A 507 16.37 -14.93 -14.04
CA VAL A 507 14.92 -15.00 -14.26
C VAL A 507 14.54 -16.10 -15.25
N GLU A 508 15.34 -16.33 -16.29
CA GLU A 508 15.10 -17.42 -17.23
C GLU A 508 15.35 -18.78 -16.58
N ALA A 509 16.44 -18.94 -15.83
CA ALA A 509 16.75 -20.17 -15.10
C ALA A 509 15.64 -20.57 -14.11
N HIS A 510 15.03 -19.60 -13.43
CA HIS A 510 14.00 -19.82 -12.41
C HIS A 510 12.56 -19.60 -12.91
N ARG A 511 12.33 -19.56 -14.24
CA ARG A 511 10.99 -19.29 -14.80
C ARG A 511 9.91 -20.26 -14.30
N HIS A 512 10.28 -21.50 -14.00
CA HIS A 512 9.41 -22.57 -13.52
C HIS A 512 9.04 -22.45 -12.02
N GLU A 513 9.69 -21.55 -11.27
CA GLU A 513 9.47 -21.33 -9.84
C GLU A 513 8.48 -20.19 -9.54
N ARG A 514 7.90 -19.56 -10.58
CA ARG A 514 6.92 -18.47 -10.41
C ARG A 514 5.62 -19.01 -9.79
N PRO A 515 5.07 -18.35 -8.75
CA PRO A 515 3.85 -18.80 -8.12
C PRO A 515 2.66 -18.67 -9.08
N ARG A 516 1.68 -19.56 -8.93
CA ARG A 516 0.32 -19.36 -9.42
C ARG A 516 -0.59 -19.20 -8.22
N LEU A 517 -1.11 -18.01 -8.02
CA LEU A 517 -2.16 -17.73 -7.05
C LEU A 517 -3.43 -18.42 -7.57
N SER A 518 -3.73 -19.60 -7.01
CA SER A 518 -4.89 -20.43 -7.37
C SER A 518 -6.20 -19.72 -7.04
#